data_AF-A0A2M8KZH4-F1
#
_entry.id   AF-A0A2M8KZH4-F1
#
_cell.length_a   1.000
_cell.length_b   1.000
_cell.length_c   1.000
_cell.angle_alpha   90.00
_cell.angle_beta   90.00
_cell.angle_gamma   90.00
#
_symmetry.space_group_name_H-M   'P 1'
#
loop_
_entity.id
_entity.type
_entity.pdbx_description
1 polymer ?
#
loop_
_entity_poly.entity_id
_entity_poly.type
_entity_poly.pdbx_seq_one_letter_code
_entity_poly.pdbx_strand_id
1 'polypeptide(L)'
;MRRLSLPIIILLFIFLCSGIALGLYKNHQDSSVLVLMQVPQGIEVSIYKDLGGDGAYNYNQNRPLLVTVSSSQKVKLKTGIYDVVVSDPSNLYSNPVTKEIISYNTKTVTVHPSYNDQKLESLLPSVRPSILESLYKAYPHIPQNYTVINDHLYVLGDWYGSVLKPKNPSLDTLRIIMHKEGSAWKLAIKQPTISIGEPSNPTIPPDVIEKVDQL
;
A
#
# COMPACT_ATOMS: atom_id res chain seq x y z
N MET A 1 32.65 -41.02 46.35
CA MET A 1 31.69 -40.36 45.44
C MET A 1 31.14 -39.12 46.14
N ARG A 2 31.54 -37.90 45.75
CA ARG A 2 30.99 -36.65 46.31
C ARG A 2 29.60 -36.42 45.70
N ARG A 3 28.54 -36.46 46.51
CA ARG A 3 27.19 -36.08 46.09
C ARG A 3 27.16 -34.56 45.93
N LEU A 4 26.82 -34.06 44.73
CA LEU A 4 26.52 -32.64 44.56
C LEU A 4 25.36 -32.27 45.49
N SER A 5 25.48 -31.12 46.16
CA SER A 5 24.39 -30.61 46.98
C SER A 5 23.24 -30.15 46.08
N LEU A 6 22.01 -30.38 46.54
CA LEU A 6 20.76 -29.98 45.88
C LEU A 6 20.78 -28.55 45.29
N PRO A 7 21.31 -27.50 45.97
CA PRO A 7 21.37 -26.15 45.39
C PRO A 7 22.24 -26.06 44.12
N ILE A 8 23.32 -26.84 44.02
CA ILE A 8 24.20 -26.81 42.84
C ILE A 8 23.47 -27.45 41.64
N ILE A 9 22.66 -28.49 41.86
CA ILE A 9 21.86 -29.12 40.80
C ILE A 9 20.80 -28.16 40.28
N ILE A 10 20.10 -27.43 41.17
CA ILE A 10 19.10 -26.42 40.78
C ILE A 10 19.74 -25.30 39.95
N LEU A 11 20.90 -24.81 40.37
CA LEU A 11 21.61 -23.73 39.68
C LEU A 11 22.05 -24.14 38.27
N LEU A 12 22.56 -25.37 38.11
CA LEU A 12 22.90 -25.94 36.81
C LEU A 12 21.67 -26.08 35.89
N PHE A 13 20.51 -26.45 36.44
CA PHE A 13 19.28 -26.57 35.66
C PHE A 13 18.78 -25.21 35.16
N ILE A 14 18.84 -24.16 35.99
CA ILE A 14 18.49 -22.79 35.60
C ILE A 14 19.41 -22.29 34.49
N PHE A 15 20.72 -22.51 34.59
CA PHE A 15 21.68 -22.14 33.53
C PHE A 15 21.38 -22.88 32.22
N LEU A 16 21.04 -24.17 32.28
CA LEU A 16 20.69 -24.96 31.10
C LEU A 16 19.41 -24.44 30.43
N CYS A 17 18.34 -24.21 31.20
CA CYS A 17 17.08 -23.67 30.68
C CYS A 17 17.27 -22.26 30.08
N SER A 18 18.04 -21.41 30.74
CA SER A 18 18.39 -20.07 30.23
C SER A 18 19.15 -20.15 28.91
N GLY A 19 20.12 -21.05 28.80
CA GLY A 19 20.89 -21.28 27.57
C GLY A 19 20.03 -21.78 26.41
N ILE A 20 19.11 -22.73 26.69
CA ILE A 20 18.16 -23.24 25.69
C ILE A 20 17.21 -22.12 25.24
N ALA A 21 16.66 -21.34 26.17
CA ALA A 21 15.75 -20.24 25.85
C ALA A 21 16.44 -19.16 24.99
N LEU A 22 17.68 -18.78 25.34
CA LEU A 22 18.48 -17.84 24.55
C LEU A 22 18.84 -18.40 23.18
N GLY A 23 19.18 -19.69 23.09
CA GLY A 23 19.47 -20.37 21.83
C GLY A 23 18.27 -20.41 20.89
N LEU A 24 17.09 -20.75 21.42
CA LEU A 24 15.84 -20.74 20.67
C LEU A 24 15.45 -19.33 20.24
N TYR A 25 15.60 -18.33 21.11
CA TYR A 25 15.34 -16.93 20.80
C TYR A 25 16.22 -16.43 19.64
N LYS A 26 17.52 -16.71 19.69
CA LYS A 26 18.45 -16.31 18.62
C LYS A 26 18.16 -17.02 17.30
N ASN A 27 17.89 -18.34 17.34
CA ASN A 27 17.53 -19.11 16.15
C ASN A 27 16.22 -18.60 15.50
N HIS A 28 15.26 -18.14 16.31
CA HIS A 28 14.01 -17.59 15.82
C HIS A 28 14.19 -16.24 15.11
N GLN A 29 15.14 -15.40 15.55
CA GLN A 29 15.45 -14.13 14.87
C GLN A 29 16.25 -14.30 13.57
N ASP A 30 17.04 -15.38 13.45
CA ASP A 30 17.86 -15.66 12.27
C ASP A 30 17.14 -16.51 11.21
N SER A 31 15.89 -16.91 11.47
CA SER A 31 15.09 -17.71 10.55
C SER A 31 14.81 -16.97 9.25
N SER A 32 15.00 -17.65 8.11
CA SER A 32 14.70 -17.12 6.78
C SER A 32 13.44 -17.76 6.21
N VAL A 33 12.60 -16.94 5.58
CA VAL A 33 11.38 -17.36 4.90
C VAL A 33 11.44 -17.01 3.41
N LEU A 34 10.75 -17.80 2.58
CA LEU A 34 10.51 -17.48 1.18
C LEU A 34 9.23 -16.65 1.09
N VAL A 35 9.40 -15.38 0.73
CA VAL A 35 8.30 -14.42 0.57
C VAL A 35 8.06 -14.20 -0.92
N LEU A 36 6.82 -14.34 -1.36
CA LEU A 36 6.41 -13.91 -2.70
C LEU A 36 6.28 -12.39 -2.71
N MET A 37 7.22 -11.70 -3.36
CA MET A 37 7.09 -10.28 -3.65
C MET A 37 6.16 -10.15 -4.85
N GLN A 38 5.00 -9.53 -4.67
CA GLN A 38 4.07 -9.20 -5.75
C GLN A 38 4.32 -7.76 -6.20
N VAL A 39 4.97 -7.62 -7.35
CA VAL A 39 5.34 -6.34 -7.94
C VAL A 39 4.58 -6.16 -9.25
N PRO A 40 3.92 -5.01 -9.47
CA PRO A 40 3.27 -4.71 -10.74
C PRO A 40 4.28 -4.70 -11.90
N GLN A 41 3.82 -5.05 -13.11
CA GLN A 41 4.69 -5.06 -14.28
C GLN A 41 5.27 -3.67 -14.58
N GLY A 42 6.54 -3.62 -14.98
CA GLY A 42 7.22 -2.38 -15.35
C GLY A 42 7.65 -1.51 -14.16
N ILE A 43 7.55 -2.04 -12.94
CA ILE A 43 7.98 -1.36 -11.72
C ILE A 43 9.12 -2.15 -11.10
N GLU A 44 10.19 -1.45 -10.76
CA GLU A 44 11.30 -2.00 -10.01
C GLU A 44 11.17 -1.58 -8.54
N VAL A 45 11.44 -2.52 -7.63
CA VAL A 45 11.33 -2.31 -6.20
C VAL A 45 12.61 -2.76 -5.53
N SER A 46 13.18 -1.89 -4.71
CA SER A 46 14.36 -2.14 -3.90
C SER A 46 13.96 -2.42 -2.46
N ILE A 47 14.53 -3.49 -1.89
CA ILE A 47 14.25 -3.94 -0.53
C ILE A 47 15.48 -3.71 0.34
N TYR A 48 15.29 -3.00 1.43
CA TYR A 48 16.33 -2.70 2.42
C TYR A 48 15.96 -3.31 3.76
N LYS A 49 16.94 -3.85 4.50
CA LYS A 49 16.70 -4.27 5.88
C LYS A 49 16.58 -3.03 6.76
N ASP A 50 15.51 -2.92 7.52
CA ASP A 50 15.40 -1.88 8.53
C ASP A 50 16.23 -2.25 9.77
N LEU A 51 17.26 -1.46 10.03
CA LEU A 51 18.22 -1.68 11.12
C LEU A 51 17.93 -0.80 12.34
N GLY A 52 17.03 0.20 12.22
CA GLY A 52 16.65 1.12 13.30
C GLY A 52 15.12 1.18 13.39
N GLY A 53 14.55 0.58 14.44
CA GLY A 53 13.10 0.43 14.65
C GLY A 53 12.32 1.73 14.91
N ASP A 54 12.81 2.86 14.45
CA ASP A 54 12.37 4.22 14.73
C ASP A 54 12.08 4.96 13.42
N GLY A 55 11.14 4.42 12.64
CA GLY A 55 10.08 5.15 11.92
C GLY A 55 10.39 6.26 10.89
N ALA A 56 11.57 6.86 10.87
CA ALA A 56 11.87 8.05 10.10
C ALA A 56 13.39 8.24 9.97
N TYR A 57 14.01 7.61 8.97
CA TYR A 57 15.39 7.93 8.61
C TYR A 57 15.53 8.11 7.10
N ASN A 58 16.15 9.23 6.74
CA ASN A 58 16.53 9.61 5.39
C ASN A 58 17.09 8.40 4.61
N TYR A 59 16.53 8.14 3.44
CA TYR A 59 16.92 7.07 2.49
C TYR A 59 18.41 7.15 2.07
N ASN A 60 19.05 8.29 2.32
CA ASN A 60 20.43 8.55 1.95
C ASN A 60 21.41 8.03 3.01
N GLN A 61 21.93 6.85 2.68
CA GLN A 61 23.28 6.33 2.91
C GLN A 61 23.45 5.34 4.08
N ASN A 62 23.81 4.11 3.71
CA ASN A 62 24.33 2.98 4.52
C ASN A 62 23.36 1.85 4.91
N ARG A 63 22.17 1.74 4.30
CA ARG A 63 21.38 0.49 4.42
C ARG A 63 21.84 -0.53 3.36
N PRO A 64 22.12 -1.79 3.72
CA PRO A 64 22.47 -2.80 2.74
C PRO A 64 21.24 -3.10 1.87
N LEU A 65 21.31 -2.74 0.58
CA LEU A 65 20.39 -3.23 -0.44
C LEU A 65 20.47 -4.76 -0.44
N LEU A 66 19.33 -5.41 -0.23
CA LEU A 66 19.28 -6.88 -0.19
C LEU A 66 18.99 -7.44 -1.57
N VAL A 67 17.98 -6.87 -2.22
CA VAL A 67 17.49 -7.34 -3.50
C VAL A 67 16.74 -6.22 -4.20
N THR A 68 16.80 -6.28 -5.52
CA THR A 68 15.97 -5.50 -6.42
C THR A 68 15.08 -6.46 -7.19
N VAL A 69 13.78 -6.18 -7.22
CA VAL A 69 12.78 -7.03 -7.88
C VAL A 69 12.01 -6.21 -8.92
N SER A 70 12.04 -6.66 -10.17
CA SER A 70 11.37 -5.99 -11.32
C SER A 70 10.12 -6.73 -11.80
N SER A 71 9.79 -7.85 -11.15
CA SER A 71 8.62 -8.67 -11.41
C SER A 71 8.30 -9.51 -10.18
N SER A 72 7.10 -10.08 -10.16
CA SER A 72 6.65 -10.93 -9.06
C SER A 72 7.54 -12.17 -8.92
N GLN A 73 8.23 -12.31 -7.78
CA GLN A 73 9.19 -13.40 -7.56
C GLN A 73 9.32 -13.77 -6.09
N LYS A 74 9.79 -14.99 -5.81
CA LYS A 74 10.07 -15.44 -4.44
C LYS A 74 11.45 -14.96 -4.01
N VAL A 75 11.52 -14.24 -2.90
CA VAL A 75 12.75 -13.75 -2.29
C VAL A 75 12.93 -14.43 -0.93
N LYS A 76 14.15 -14.90 -0.65
CA LYS A 76 14.49 -15.43 0.67
C LYS A 76 14.90 -14.27 1.59
N LEU A 77 14.07 -13.95 2.58
CA LEU A 77 14.27 -12.88 3.54
C LEU A 77 14.38 -13.44 4.95
N LYS A 78 15.20 -12.84 5.81
CA LYS A 78 15.19 -13.13 7.26
C LYS A 78 13.91 -12.54 7.87
N THR A 79 13.51 -13.04 9.03
CA THR A 79 12.48 -12.35 9.82
C THR A 79 13.00 -10.98 10.26
N GLY A 80 12.18 -9.94 10.16
CA GLY A 80 12.57 -8.58 10.48
C GLY A 80 11.67 -7.53 9.83
N ILE A 81 12.04 -6.26 10.01
CA ILE A 81 11.38 -5.11 9.38
C ILE A 81 12.18 -4.72 8.14
N TYR A 82 11.47 -4.40 7.06
CA TYR A 82 12.04 -4.07 5.77
C TYR A 82 11.42 -2.78 5.24
N ASP A 83 12.25 -1.98 4.58
CA ASP A 83 11.78 -0.86 3.78
C ASP A 83 11.70 -1.32 2.32
N VAL A 84 10.52 -1.14 1.73
CA VAL A 84 10.21 -1.47 0.35
C VAL A 84 10.03 -0.16 -0.41
N VAL A 85 10.91 0.10 -1.36
CA VAL A 85 10.96 1.38 -2.07
C VAL A 85 10.83 1.13 -3.56
N VAL A 86 9.96 1.89 -4.21
CA VAL A 86 9.85 1.86 -5.67
C VAL A 86 11.09 2.53 -6.25
N SER A 87 11.89 1.79 -7.01
CA SER A 87 12.99 2.34 -7.79
C SER A 87 12.41 3.22 -8.89
N ASP A 88 12.51 4.54 -8.73
CA ASP A 88 11.91 5.51 -9.64
C ASP A 88 12.93 6.52 -10.17
N PRO A 89 13.79 6.11 -11.13
CA PRO A 89 14.74 7.02 -11.74
C PRO A 89 14.07 8.15 -12.55
N SER A 90 12.78 8.00 -12.88
CA SER A 90 12.02 8.95 -13.69
C SER A 90 11.15 9.91 -12.87
N ASN A 91 11.17 9.79 -11.53
CA ASN A 91 10.38 10.62 -10.61
C ASN A 91 8.89 10.69 -11.00
N LEU A 92 8.29 9.52 -11.27
CA LEU A 92 6.89 9.32 -11.64
C LEU A 92 6.00 8.90 -10.47
N TYR A 93 6.58 8.34 -9.41
CA TYR A 93 5.88 7.73 -8.28
C TYR A 93 5.98 8.61 -7.03
N SER A 94 4.93 8.60 -6.21
CA SER A 94 4.94 9.31 -4.92
C SER A 94 5.60 8.50 -3.81
N ASN A 95 5.68 7.16 -3.96
CA ASN A 95 5.88 6.21 -2.88
C ASN A 95 7.21 6.42 -2.13
N PRO A 96 7.19 7.01 -0.93
CA PRO A 96 8.42 7.41 -0.29
C PRO A 96 9.15 6.20 0.32
N VAL A 97 8.46 5.34 1.08
CA VAL A 97 8.92 4.03 1.59
C VAL A 97 7.70 3.28 2.16
N THR A 98 7.54 1.98 1.87
CA THR A 98 6.58 1.11 2.58
C THR A 98 7.31 0.21 3.57
N LYS A 99 6.89 0.21 4.85
CA LYS A 99 7.44 -0.69 5.87
C LYS A 99 6.73 -2.02 5.88
N GLU A 100 7.50 -3.10 5.77
CA GLU A 100 7.00 -4.47 5.73
C GLU A 100 7.60 -5.30 6.87
N ILE A 101 6.74 -5.96 7.65
CA ILE A 101 7.15 -6.86 8.73
C ILE A 101 7.14 -8.29 8.19
N ILE A 102 8.33 -8.87 8.04
CA ILE A 102 8.51 -10.25 7.64
C ILE A 102 8.61 -11.11 8.90
N SER A 103 7.62 -11.98 9.09
CA SER A 103 7.60 -12.99 10.14
C SER A 103 7.62 -14.40 9.52
N TYR A 104 7.67 -15.43 10.36
CA TYR A 104 7.63 -16.83 9.92
C TYR A 104 6.36 -17.19 9.12
N ASN A 105 5.28 -16.44 9.30
CA ASN A 105 4.00 -16.66 8.60
C ASN A 105 3.85 -15.80 7.33
N THR A 106 4.78 -14.88 7.05
CA THR A 106 4.68 -13.99 5.90
C THR A 106 4.93 -14.77 4.62
N LYS A 107 3.87 -14.97 3.84
CA LYS A 107 3.93 -15.67 2.55
C LYS A 107 4.08 -14.73 1.37
N THR A 108 3.46 -13.55 1.46
CA THR A 108 3.33 -12.61 0.37
C THR A 108 3.50 -11.19 0.89
N VAL A 109 4.20 -10.36 0.12
CA VAL A 109 4.25 -8.91 0.28
C VAL A 109 3.81 -8.31 -1.05
N THR A 110 2.75 -7.49 -1.02
CA THR A 110 2.19 -6.86 -2.21
C THR A 110 2.59 -5.40 -2.25
N VAL A 111 3.27 -5.00 -3.32
CA VAL A 111 3.69 -3.61 -3.49
C VAL A 111 2.56 -2.84 -4.16
N HIS A 112 2.13 -1.76 -3.54
CA HIS A 112 1.06 -0.88 -4.01
C HIS A 112 1.62 0.50 -4.39
N PRO A 113 2.21 0.64 -5.58
CA PRO A 113 2.76 1.92 -6.00
C PRO A 113 1.65 2.89 -6.39
N SER A 114 1.87 4.17 -6.09
CA SER A 114 1.10 5.31 -6.58
C SER A 114 1.97 6.25 -7.40
N TYR A 115 1.41 6.81 -8.47
CA TYR A 115 1.98 7.94 -9.18
C TYR A 115 1.98 9.19 -8.30
N ASN A 116 2.92 10.09 -8.56
CA ASN A 116 2.90 11.42 -7.95
C ASN A 116 1.87 12.33 -8.64
N ASP A 117 1.58 13.45 -7.98
CA ASP A 117 0.54 14.40 -8.42
C ASP A 117 0.83 14.91 -9.84
N GLN A 118 2.08 15.26 -10.14
CA GLN A 118 2.48 15.73 -11.48
C GLN A 118 2.17 14.69 -12.56
N LYS A 119 2.46 13.41 -12.31
CA LYS A 119 2.16 12.33 -13.25
C LYS A 119 0.66 12.13 -13.40
N LEU A 120 -0.09 12.12 -12.31
CA LEU A 120 -1.55 11.96 -12.32
C LEU A 120 -2.24 13.10 -13.08
N GLU A 121 -1.83 14.35 -12.84
CA GLU A 121 -2.31 15.52 -13.57
C GLU A 121 -2.00 15.43 -15.06
N SER A 122 -0.81 14.95 -15.43
CA SER A 122 -0.45 14.77 -16.85
C SER A 122 -1.30 13.71 -17.56
N LEU A 123 -1.81 12.70 -16.84
CA LEU A 123 -2.63 11.62 -17.39
C LEU A 123 -4.10 12.04 -17.56
N LEU A 124 -4.61 12.87 -16.64
CA LEU A 124 -6.04 13.19 -16.54
C LEU A 124 -6.66 13.67 -17.87
N PRO A 125 -6.08 14.61 -18.64
CA PRO A 125 -6.68 15.08 -19.90
C PRO A 125 -6.92 13.96 -20.91
N SER A 126 -6.04 12.95 -20.94
CA SER A 126 -6.14 11.83 -21.90
C SER A 126 -7.24 10.83 -21.55
N VAL A 127 -7.49 10.61 -20.25
CA VAL A 127 -8.45 9.60 -19.78
C VAL A 127 -9.82 10.18 -19.45
N ARG A 128 -9.89 11.47 -19.09
CA ARG A 128 -11.11 12.17 -18.67
C ARG A 128 -12.29 11.98 -19.63
N PRO A 129 -12.15 12.07 -20.97
CA PRO A 129 -13.28 11.85 -21.87
C PRO A 129 -13.94 10.46 -21.69
N SER A 130 -13.14 9.40 -21.56
CA SER A 130 -13.63 8.03 -21.36
C SER A 130 -14.32 7.82 -20.01
N ILE A 131 -13.84 8.52 -18.97
CA ILE A 131 -14.44 8.52 -17.64
C ILE A 131 -15.82 9.17 -17.70
N LEU A 132 -15.91 10.37 -18.27
CA LEU A 132 -17.15 11.13 -18.37
C LEU A 132 -18.18 10.44 -19.28
N GLU A 133 -17.75 9.84 -20.38
CA GLU A 133 -18.62 9.02 -21.22
C GLU A 133 -19.24 7.87 -20.41
N SER A 134 -18.42 7.15 -19.64
CA SER A 134 -18.89 6.04 -18.80
C SER A 134 -19.85 6.53 -17.71
N LEU A 135 -19.54 7.67 -17.08
CA LEU A 135 -20.38 8.31 -16.06
C LEU A 135 -21.74 8.71 -16.64
N TYR A 136 -21.76 9.41 -17.77
CA TYR A 136 -22.99 9.92 -18.38
C TYR A 136 -23.84 8.81 -18.99
N LYS A 137 -23.21 7.72 -19.46
CA LYS A 137 -23.92 6.52 -19.88
C LYS A 137 -24.62 5.84 -18.70
N ALA A 138 -23.95 5.73 -17.55
CA ALA A 138 -24.53 5.13 -16.35
C ALA A 138 -25.58 6.03 -15.67
N TYR A 139 -25.38 7.36 -15.74
CA TYR A 139 -26.25 8.35 -15.12
C TYR A 139 -26.58 9.49 -16.09
N PRO A 140 -27.55 9.27 -17.01
CA PRO A 140 -27.85 10.22 -18.09
C PRO A 140 -28.35 11.58 -17.64
N HIS A 141 -28.74 11.76 -16.37
CA HIS A 141 -29.20 13.01 -15.76
C HIS A 141 -28.07 13.93 -15.26
N ILE A 142 -26.85 13.39 -15.10
CA ILE A 142 -25.70 14.17 -14.63
C ILE A 142 -25.39 15.35 -15.57
N PRO A 143 -25.23 15.17 -16.90
CA PRO A 143 -24.83 16.29 -17.75
C PRO A 143 -25.88 17.42 -17.83
N GLN A 144 -27.17 17.16 -17.54
CA GLN A 144 -28.20 18.20 -17.50
C GLN A 144 -28.19 18.94 -16.15
N ASN A 145 -27.99 18.24 -15.04
CA ASN A 145 -28.18 18.80 -13.70
C ASN A 145 -26.90 19.22 -12.98
N TYR A 146 -25.74 18.72 -13.41
CA TYR A 146 -24.47 18.87 -12.71
C TYR A 146 -23.32 19.27 -13.64
N THR A 147 -22.31 19.87 -13.04
CA THR A 147 -21.01 20.14 -13.64
C THR A 147 -19.94 19.42 -12.83
N VAL A 148 -19.09 18.65 -13.51
CA VAL A 148 -17.94 17.96 -12.92
C VAL A 148 -16.85 19.00 -12.59
N ILE A 149 -16.43 19.06 -11.33
CA ILE A 149 -15.37 19.94 -10.83
C ILE A 149 -14.41 19.17 -9.90
N ASN A 150 -13.25 19.76 -9.63
CA ASN A 150 -12.23 19.22 -8.73
C ASN A 150 -11.92 17.75 -9.03
N ASP A 151 -11.70 17.41 -10.30
CA ASP A 151 -11.48 16.03 -10.70
C ASP A 151 -10.01 15.62 -10.69
N HIS A 152 -9.74 14.47 -10.08
CA HIS A 152 -8.40 13.96 -9.86
C HIS A 152 -8.32 12.46 -10.18
N LEU A 153 -7.15 12.05 -10.64
CA LEU A 153 -6.76 10.65 -10.68
C LEU A 153 -6.01 10.28 -9.39
N TYR A 154 -6.05 9.01 -9.02
CA TYR A 154 -5.37 8.48 -7.85
C TYR A 154 -4.64 7.17 -8.18
N VAL A 155 -3.77 6.75 -7.26
CA VAL A 155 -2.99 5.50 -7.34
C VAL A 155 -2.20 5.44 -8.65
N LEU A 156 -2.51 4.56 -9.60
CA LEU A 156 -1.80 4.44 -10.87
C LEU A 156 -2.57 5.10 -12.03
N GLY A 157 -3.50 6.01 -11.72
CA GLY A 157 -4.39 6.62 -12.70
C GLY A 157 -5.56 5.73 -13.10
N ASP A 158 -5.81 4.67 -12.34
CA ASP A 158 -6.91 3.72 -12.46
C ASP A 158 -8.09 4.03 -11.53
N TRP A 159 -7.89 4.94 -10.58
CA TRP A 159 -8.92 5.51 -9.72
C TRP A 159 -9.17 6.97 -10.08
N TYR A 160 -10.44 7.37 -10.09
CA TYR A 160 -10.89 8.72 -10.39
C TYR A 160 -11.87 9.18 -9.34
N GLY A 161 -11.74 10.44 -8.91
CA GLY A 161 -12.69 11.06 -8.00
C GLY A 161 -12.99 12.49 -8.41
N SER A 162 -14.23 12.93 -8.17
CA SER A 162 -14.67 14.27 -8.52
C SER A 162 -15.91 14.68 -7.73
N VAL A 163 -16.14 15.99 -7.70
CA VAL A 163 -17.35 16.62 -7.19
C VAL A 163 -18.28 16.98 -8.35
N LEU A 164 -19.54 16.58 -8.22
CA LEU A 164 -20.65 16.98 -9.07
C LEU A 164 -21.31 18.21 -8.44
N LYS A 165 -20.96 19.39 -8.96
CA LYS A 165 -21.58 20.65 -8.55
C LYS A 165 -22.94 20.82 -9.23
N PRO A 166 -24.02 21.02 -8.48
CA PRO A 166 -25.34 21.18 -9.07
C PRO A 166 -25.44 22.51 -9.84
N LYS A 167 -26.15 22.48 -10.97
CA LYS A 167 -26.50 23.69 -11.73
C LYS A 167 -27.70 24.41 -11.12
N ASN A 168 -28.58 23.67 -10.46
CA ASN A 168 -29.68 24.21 -9.66
C ASN A 168 -29.29 24.19 -8.17
N PRO A 169 -29.23 25.34 -7.48
CA PRO A 169 -28.89 25.40 -6.05
C PRO A 169 -29.79 24.59 -5.11
N SER A 170 -30.95 24.12 -5.58
CA SER A 170 -31.88 23.28 -4.80
C SER A 170 -31.47 21.80 -4.75
N LEU A 171 -30.43 21.41 -5.48
CA LEU A 171 -29.88 20.06 -5.49
C LEU A 171 -28.62 20.00 -4.62
N ASP A 172 -28.33 18.83 -4.08
CA ASP A 172 -27.12 18.60 -3.29
C ASP A 172 -25.87 18.51 -4.15
N THR A 173 -24.73 18.92 -3.61
CA THR A 173 -23.42 18.58 -4.18
C THR A 173 -23.12 17.11 -3.93
N LEU A 174 -22.74 16.39 -4.99
CA LEU A 174 -22.46 14.96 -4.93
C LEU A 174 -20.99 14.69 -5.20
N ARG A 175 -20.52 13.54 -4.77
CA ARG A 175 -19.18 12.99 -4.99
C ARG A 175 -19.29 11.67 -5.73
N ILE A 176 -18.27 11.40 -6.53
CA ILE A 176 -18.14 10.15 -7.26
C ILE A 176 -16.74 9.59 -7.10
N ILE A 177 -16.65 8.25 -7.04
CA ILE A 177 -15.41 7.51 -7.24
C ILE A 177 -15.67 6.52 -8.37
N MET A 178 -14.80 6.55 -9.38
CA MET A 178 -14.79 5.58 -10.47
C MET A 178 -13.49 4.81 -10.47
N HIS A 179 -13.56 3.54 -10.86
CA HIS A 179 -12.41 2.65 -11.00
C HIS A 179 -12.39 2.06 -12.40
N LYS A 180 -11.19 1.92 -12.95
CA LYS A 180 -10.97 1.32 -14.26
C LYS A 180 -10.94 -0.20 -14.13
N GLU A 181 -11.97 -0.85 -14.66
CA GLU A 181 -12.06 -2.31 -14.73
C GLU A 181 -11.84 -2.77 -16.18
N GLY A 182 -10.62 -3.21 -16.48
CA GLY A 182 -10.21 -3.54 -17.84
C GLY A 182 -10.15 -2.28 -18.71
N SER A 183 -11.00 -2.22 -19.75
CA SER A 183 -11.10 -1.07 -20.65
C SER A 183 -12.19 -0.07 -20.28
N ALA A 184 -13.03 -0.37 -19.28
CA ALA A 184 -14.19 0.45 -18.92
C ALA A 184 -14.04 1.08 -17.54
N TRP A 185 -14.56 2.30 -17.39
CA TRP A 185 -14.69 2.94 -16.09
C TRP A 185 -16.05 2.60 -15.47
N LYS A 186 -16.04 2.22 -14.20
CA LYS A 186 -17.26 1.91 -13.45
C LYS A 186 -17.30 2.71 -12.16
N LEU A 187 -18.52 3.02 -11.71
CA LEU A 187 -18.70 3.65 -10.41
C LEU A 187 -18.30 2.64 -9.32
N ALA A 188 -17.35 3.02 -8.48
CA ALA A 188 -16.84 2.17 -7.39
C ALA A 188 -17.73 2.25 -6.14
N ILE A 189 -18.53 3.30 -6.04
CA ILE A 189 -19.60 3.48 -5.06
C ILE A 189 -20.95 3.11 -5.68
N LYS A 190 -21.97 2.82 -4.85
CA LYS A 190 -23.30 2.38 -5.35
C LYS A 190 -23.98 3.41 -6.25
N GLN A 191 -23.84 4.69 -5.92
CA GLN A 191 -24.39 5.83 -6.66
C GLN A 191 -23.67 7.12 -6.22
N PRO A 192 -23.71 8.20 -7.02
CA PRO A 192 -23.24 9.51 -6.58
C PRO A 192 -23.91 9.91 -5.26
N THR A 193 -23.10 10.39 -4.30
CA THR A 193 -23.53 10.58 -2.91
C THR A 193 -22.97 11.86 -2.32
N ILE A 194 -23.61 12.42 -1.29
CA ILE A 194 -23.17 13.65 -0.63
C ILE A 194 -21.84 13.44 0.12
N SER A 195 -21.72 12.32 0.82
CA SER A 195 -20.49 11.87 1.48
C SER A 195 -20.30 10.38 1.23
N ILE A 196 -19.04 9.98 1.10
CA ILE A 196 -18.67 8.60 0.76
C ILE A 196 -18.67 7.72 2.01
N GLY A 197 -18.36 8.29 3.18
CA GLY A 197 -18.29 7.58 4.47
C GLY A 197 -17.32 6.39 4.45
N GLU A 198 -17.48 5.46 5.40
CA GLU A 198 -16.87 4.14 5.25
C GLU A 198 -17.57 3.41 4.10
N PRO A 199 -16.82 2.95 3.09
CA PRO A 199 -17.41 2.43 1.89
C PRO A 199 -18.17 1.14 2.22
N SER A 200 -19.34 0.96 1.62
CA SER A 200 -19.96 -0.37 1.53
C SER A 200 -19.16 -1.32 0.60
N ASN A 201 -18.00 -0.90 0.11
CA ASN A 201 -17.16 -1.60 -0.85
C ASN A 201 -15.69 -1.69 -0.34
N PRO A 202 -15.22 -2.87 0.08
CA PRO A 202 -13.90 -3.04 0.70
C PRO A 202 -12.72 -2.90 -0.28
N THR A 203 -12.96 -2.64 -1.57
CA THR A 203 -11.91 -2.61 -2.60
C THR A 203 -11.39 -1.20 -2.93
N ILE A 204 -12.04 -0.14 -2.45
CA ILE A 204 -11.58 1.23 -2.66
C ILE A 204 -10.43 1.51 -1.68
N PRO A 205 -9.25 1.97 -2.15
CA PRO A 205 -8.16 2.36 -1.27
C PRO A 205 -8.62 3.45 -0.27
N PRO A 206 -8.36 3.30 1.04
CA PRO A 206 -8.83 4.25 2.06
C PRO A 206 -8.38 5.69 1.83
N ASP A 207 -7.18 5.89 1.30
CA ASP A 207 -6.63 7.21 0.98
C ASP A 207 -7.39 7.90 -0.16
N VAL A 208 -7.91 7.14 -1.13
CA VAL A 208 -8.76 7.68 -2.21
C VAL A 208 -10.09 8.18 -1.64
N ILE A 209 -10.66 7.44 -0.69
CA ILE A 209 -11.92 7.81 -0.04
C ILE A 209 -11.76 9.12 0.73
N GLU A 210 -10.72 9.19 1.57
CA GLU A 210 -10.42 10.37 2.37
C GLU A 210 -10.22 11.60 1.47
N LYS A 211 -9.38 11.48 0.44
CA LYS A 211 -9.09 12.59 -0.48
C LYS A 211 -10.35 13.07 -1.21
N VAL A 212 -11.20 12.16 -1.69
CA VAL A 212 -12.41 12.53 -2.42
C VAL A 212 -13.49 13.13 -1.51
N ASP A 213 -13.62 12.65 -0.28
CA ASP A 213 -14.58 13.21 0.68
C ASP A 213 -14.20 14.66 1.07
N GLN A 214 -12.90 14.99 1.04
CA GLN A 214 -12.34 16.32 1.31
C GLN A 214 -12.36 17.30 0.12
N LEU A 215 -12.71 16.87 -1.10
CA LEU A 215 -12.87 17.75 -2.28
C LEU A 215 -14.08 18.69 -2.18
#